data_AF-A0D2C3-F1
#
_entry.id   AF-A0D2C3-F1
#
_cell.length_a   1.000
_cell.length_b   1.000
_cell.length_c   1.000
_cell.angle_alpha   90.00
_cell.angle_beta   90.00
_cell.angle_gamma   90.00
#
_symmetry.space_group_name_H-M   'P 1'
#
loop_
_entity.id
_entity.type
_entity.pdbx_description
1 polymer ?
#
loop_
_entity_poly.entity_id
_entity_poly.type
_entity_poly.pdbx_seq_one_letter_code
_entity_poly.pdbx_strand_id
1 'polypeptide(L)'
;MIQLQIHYKVEFEQALYISGKSKYLGQWNPEQAIRMTWTQNDIWVTEVAYHSLEYKYFISQYDKVENIHWESGPNRVTNKHSIDVWNHRRICFQCLNPKNFQIYIAGSQTSMGQFQRRVQMKIKDGISQQKFLINVDDSQIQYQYHIVDKCEFSSPIYNVDINSQQQYYKDALLIFSDELTNLKQMVFQLNKNICYGYVPNEQNDYQVLKKANLRTVIEFCNMKEQSLLEQKTKSEEMIHLIINLYHFKQESFAQSLLQLIQVLIQKYQLLYICNNSLTHLRKYLSAYEQLSFNHQK
;
A
#
# COMPACT_ATOMS: atom_id res chain seq x y z
N MET A 1 -28.13 19.74 15.31
CA MET A 1 -28.45 18.34 14.94
C MET A 1 -27.66 17.98 13.69
N ILE A 2 -27.32 16.71 13.50
CA ILE A 2 -26.91 16.15 12.20
C ILE A 2 -27.93 15.10 11.79
N GLN A 3 -28.11 14.95 10.49
CA GLN A 3 -28.92 13.88 9.93
C GLN A 3 -27.99 12.72 9.53
N LEU A 4 -28.26 11.54 10.06
CA LEU A 4 -27.66 10.30 9.61
C LEU A 4 -28.59 9.65 8.60
N GLN A 5 -28.02 9.19 7.49
CA GLN A 5 -28.77 8.59 6.39
C GLN A 5 -28.05 7.32 5.95
N ILE A 6 -28.78 6.24 5.68
CA ILE A 6 -28.23 4.99 5.13
C ILE A 6 -29.14 4.44 4.04
N HIS A 7 -28.56 4.01 2.92
CA HIS A 7 -29.31 3.33 1.87
C HIS A 7 -29.21 1.80 2.07
N TYR A 8 -30.31 1.17 2.43
CA TYR A 8 -30.39 -0.28 2.63
C TYR A 8 -31.83 -0.80 2.56
N LYS A 9 -32.04 -1.84 1.76
CA LYS A 9 -33.33 -2.52 1.63
C LYS A 9 -33.48 -3.58 2.73
N VAL A 10 -34.57 -3.49 3.49
CA VAL A 10 -34.96 -4.50 4.49
C VAL A 10 -36.15 -5.32 3.99
N GLU A 11 -36.42 -6.46 4.61
CA GLU A 11 -37.60 -7.26 4.30
C GLU A 11 -38.86 -6.65 4.90
N PHE A 12 -40.03 -7.12 4.45
CA PHE A 12 -41.30 -6.75 5.09
C PHE A 12 -41.26 -7.11 6.59
N GLU A 13 -41.95 -6.31 7.42
CA GLU A 13 -41.93 -6.39 8.89
C GLU A 13 -40.59 -6.05 9.58
N GLN A 14 -39.51 -5.78 8.84
CA GLN A 14 -38.25 -5.34 9.42
C GLN A 14 -38.10 -3.80 9.41
N ALA A 15 -37.26 -3.30 10.31
CA ALA A 15 -36.84 -1.90 10.35
C ALA A 15 -35.35 -1.79 10.61
N LEU A 16 -34.79 -0.64 10.22
CA LEU A 16 -33.41 -0.29 10.49
C LEU A 16 -33.32 0.57 11.76
N TYR A 17 -32.38 0.21 12.62
CA TYR A 17 -32.15 0.84 13.91
C TYR A 17 -30.71 1.32 13.99
N ILE A 18 -30.47 2.31 14.85
CA ILE A 18 -29.15 2.80 15.21
C ILE A 18 -28.97 2.75 16.72
N SER A 19 -27.84 2.19 17.15
CA SER A 19 -27.40 2.25 18.54
C SER A 19 -25.91 2.53 18.62
N GLY A 20 -25.46 3.06 19.74
CA GLY A 20 -24.11 3.55 19.89
C GLY A 20 -23.73 3.82 21.33
N LYS A 21 -22.48 4.22 21.53
CA LYS A 21 -21.88 4.44 22.86
C LYS A 21 -22.60 5.51 23.69
N SER A 22 -23.23 6.47 23.02
CA SER A 22 -23.95 7.56 23.67
C SER A 22 -25.20 7.09 24.40
N LYS A 23 -25.54 7.73 25.53
CA LYS A 23 -26.87 7.58 26.15
C LYS A 23 -28.02 7.94 25.22
N TYR A 24 -27.79 8.86 24.28
CA TYR A 24 -28.78 9.25 23.28
C TYR A 24 -28.95 8.22 22.16
N LEU A 25 -28.08 7.20 22.11
CA LEU A 25 -28.14 6.08 21.16
C LEU A 25 -28.31 4.73 21.89
N GLY A 26 -28.75 4.76 23.15
CA GLY A 26 -29.04 3.56 23.93
C GLY A 26 -27.82 2.80 24.49
N GLN A 27 -26.61 3.36 24.46
CA GLN A 27 -25.40 2.74 25.05
C GLN A 27 -25.14 1.29 24.59
N TRP A 28 -25.29 1.04 23.29
CA TRP A 28 -25.21 -0.31 22.69
C TRP A 28 -26.30 -1.30 23.15
N ASN A 29 -27.34 -0.84 23.85
CA ASN A 29 -28.53 -1.62 24.15
C ASN A 29 -29.55 -1.51 22.98
N PRO A 30 -29.84 -2.61 22.27
CA PRO A 30 -30.81 -2.63 21.17
C PRO A 30 -32.22 -2.18 21.56
N GLU A 31 -32.67 -2.46 22.80
CA GLU A 31 -34.00 -2.06 23.27
C GLU A 31 -34.11 -0.53 23.46
N GLN A 32 -32.99 0.16 23.59
CA GLN A 32 -32.90 1.62 23.73
C GLN A 32 -32.41 2.29 22.44
N ALA A 33 -32.30 1.53 21.35
CA ALA A 33 -31.87 2.03 20.06
C ALA A 33 -32.91 2.97 19.44
N ILE A 34 -32.46 3.84 18.53
CA ILE A 34 -33.37 4.68 17.75
C ILE A 34 -33.80 3.89 16.50
N ARG A 35 -35.10 3.67 16.34
CA ARG A 35 -35.66 3.20 15.06
C ARG A 35 -35.59 4.32 14.03
N MET A 36 -35.02 4.04 12.87
CA MET A 36 -34.88 5.03 11.80
C MET A 36 -36.20 5.17 11.02
N THR A 37 -36.37 6.33 10.38
CA THR A 37 -37.52 6.59 9.51
C THR A 37 -37.19 6.17 8.09
N TRP A 38 -37.97 5.26 7.50
CA TRP A 38 -37.85 4.91 6.09
C TRP A 38 -38.35 6.05 5.21
N THR A 39 -37.68 6.25 4.08
CA THR A 39 -38.05 7.21 3.03
C THR A 39 -37.92 6.55 1.66
N GLN A 40 -38.36 7.24 0.61
CA GLN A 40 -38.33 6.71 -0.77
C GLN A 40 -36.93 6.20 -1.17
N ASN A 41 -36.88 5.11 -1.94
CA ASN A 41 -35.66 4.43 -2.41
C ASN A 41 -34.84 3.76 -1.30
N ASP A 42 -35.50 3.19 -0.28
CA ASP A 42 -34.82 2.43 0.79
C ASP A 42 -33.76 3.24 1.55
N ILE A 43 -33.99 4.56 1.65
CA ILE A 43 -33.16 5.47 2.42
C ILE A 43 -33.77 5.59 3.82
N TRP A 44 -32.99 5.24 4.83
CA TRP A 44 -33.36 5.38 6.24
C TRP A 44 -32.68 6.61 6.82
N VAL A 45 -33.44 7.42 7.57
CA VAL A 45 -32.94 8.67 8.15
C VAL A 45 -33.23 8.78 9.64
N THR A 46 -32.36 9.47 10.36
CA THR A 46 -32.60 9.92 11.73
C THR A 46 -31.82 11.19 12.03
N GLU A 47 -32.28 11.96 13.00
CA GLU A 47 -31.58 13.16 13.48
C GLU A 47 -31.01 12.94 14.88
N VAL A 48 -29.73 13.27 15.05
CA VAL A 48 -29.05 13.14 16.34
C VAL A 48 -28.29 14.42 16.69
N ALA A 49 -28.09 14.67 17.98
CA ALA A 49 -27.30 15.80 18.44
C ALA A 49 -25.84 15.64 17.97
N TYR A 50 -25.27 16.68 17.36
CA TYR A 50 -23.92 16.61 16.81
C TYR A 50 -22.88 16.56 17.92
N HIS A 51 -22.36 15.35 18.15
CA HIS A 51 -21.20 15.06 18.99
C HIS A 51 -20.42 13.95 18.30
N SER A 52 -19.12 13.81 18.58
CA SER A 52 -18.36 12.65 18.11
C SER A 52 -18.87 11.39 18.80
N LEU A 53 -19.74 10.64 18.13
CA LEU A 53 -20.36 9.43 18.67
C LEU A 53 -19.96 8.22 17.84
N GLU A 54 -19.64 7.13 18.53
CA GLU A 54 -19.56 5.80 17.93
C GLU A 54 -20.94 5.16 17.85
N TYR A 55 -21.26 4.57 16.71
CA TYR A 55 -22.56 3.91 16.48
C TYR A 55 -22.45 2.76 15.47
N LYS A 56 -23.49 1.94 15.41
CA LYS A 56 -23.72 0.97 14.34
C LYS A 56 -25.20 0.90 14.01
N TYR A 57 -25.48 0.46 12.80
CA TYR A 57 -26.81 0.08 12.38
C TYR A 57 -27.07 -1.41 12.64
N PHE A 58 -28.33 -1.74 12.89
CA PHE A 58 -28.81 -3.12 12.89
C PHE A 58 -30.21 -3.20 12.30
N ILE A 59 -30.57 -4.39 11.84
CA ILE A 59 -31.92 -4.72 11.39
C ILE A 59 -32.59 -5.54 12.47
N SER A 60 -33.86 -5.29 12.71
CA SER A 60 -34.69 -6.05 13.64
C SER A 60 -36.16 -5.93 13.22
N GLN A 61 -37.04 -6.72 13.82
CA GLN A 61 -38.48 -6.63 13.60
C GLN A 61 -39.02 -5.23 13.96
N TYR A 62 -40.04 -4.76 13.25
CA TYR A 62 -40.58 -3.41 13.38
C TYR A 62 -41.32 -3.21 14.71
N ASP A 63 -42.15 -4.18 15.10
CA ASP A 63 -43.03 -4.09 16.28
C ASP A 63 -42.29 -4.36 17.59
N LYS A 64 -41.24 -5.19 17.54
CA LYS A 64 -40.47 -5.60 18.72
C LYS A 64 -39.02 -5.84 18.33
N VAL A 65 -38.08 -5.38 19.16
CA VAL A 65 -36.65 -5.61 18.90
C VAL A 65 -36.31 -7.07 19.20
N GLU A 66 -36.25 -7.89 18.15
CA GLU A 66 -35.84 -9.30 18.16
C GLU A 66 -35.13 -9.66 16.84
N ASN A 67 -34.47 -10.83 16.80
CA ASN A 67 -33.72 -11.30 15.61
C ASN A 67 -32.72 -10.26 15.07
N ILE A 68 -31.92 -9.68 15.97
CA ILE A 68 -31.03 -8.55 15.67
C ILE A 68 -29.90 -8.97 14.72
N HIS A 69 -29.78 -8.25 13.61
CA HIS A 69 -28.67 -8.39 12.67
C HIS A 69 -27.87 -7.09 12.56
N TRP A 70 -26.69 -7.06 13.19
CA TRP A 70 -25.79 -5.90 13.15
C TRP A 70 -25.02 -5.82 11.84
N GLU A 71 -24.68 -4.60 11.45
CA GLU A 71 -23.71 -4.40 10.37
C GLU A 71 -22.30 -4.90 10.74
N SER A 72 -21.58 -5.38 9.72
CA SER A 72 -20.21 -5.88 9.79
C SER A 72 -19.19 -4.76 10.03
N GLY A 73 -17.99 -5.16 10.45
CA GLY A 73 -16.80 -4.32 10.59
C GLY A 73 -16.83 -3.34 11.77
N PRO A 74 -15.91 -2.35 11.81
CA PRO A 74 -15.77 -1.42 12.93
C PRO A 74 -16.99 -0.53 13.14
N ASN A 75 -17.10 0.07 14.33
CA ASN A 75 -18.11 1.09 14.62
C ASN A 75 -17.99 2.28 13.66
N ARG A 76 -19.09 2.94 13.35
CA ARG A 76 -19.08 4.21 12.62
C ARG A 76 -18.83 5.35 13.58
N VAL A 77 -18.25 6.43 13.07
CA VAL A 77 -18.12 7.70 13.80
C VAL A 77 -18.89 8.77 13.05
N THR A 78 -19.64 9.58 13.80
CA THR A 78 -20.52 10.63 13.25
C THR A 78 -19.77 11.57 12.31
N ASN A 79 -20.39 11.85 11.17
CA ASN A 79 -19.93 12.86 10.24
C ASN A 79 -21.08 13.79 9.86
N LYS A 80 -20.77 14.98 9.31
CA LYS A 80 -21.81 15.98 9.08
C LYS A 80 -22.65 15.75 7.81
N HIS A 81 -22.18 14.99 6.82
CA HIS A 81 -22.74 15.06 5.45
C HIS A 81 -22.52 13.81 4.57
N SER A 82 -22.78 12.59 5.04
CA SER A 82 -22.83 11.46 4.10
C SER A 82 -23.95 10.48 4.32
N ILE A 83 -24.43 9.97 3.20
CA ILE A 83 -25.23 8.75 3.12
C ILE A 83 -24.28 7.58 3.35
N ASP A 84 -24.52 6.84 4.42
CA ASP A 84 -23.88 5.58 4.72
C ASP A 84 -24.34 4.48 3.77
N VAL A 85 -23.45 3.50 3.58
CA VAL A 85 -23.72 2.28 2.83
C VAL A 85 -23.47 1.11 3.76
N TRP A 86 -24.40 0.16 3.81
CA TRP A 86 -24.32 -1.02 4.67
C TRP A 86 -23.03 -1.79 4.43
N ASN A 87 -22.38 -2.23 5.51
CA ASN A 87 -21.08 -2.91 5.49
C ASN A 87 -19.99 -2.21 4.67
N HIS A 88 -20.10 -0.89 4.45
CA HIS A 88 -19.03 -0.12 3.85
C HIS A 88 -18.53 0.93 4.83
N ARG A 89 -17.21 1.11 4.86
CA ARG A 89 -16.53 2.10 5.69
C ARG A 89 -15.67 3.02 4.85
N ARG A 90 -15.63 4.29 5.25
CA ARG A 90 -14.64 5.22 4.72
C ARG A 90 -13.30 4.94 5.37
N ILE A 91 -12.30 4.67 4.56
CA ILE A 91 -10.94 4.41 4.99
C ILE A 91 -10.03 5.44 4.32
N CYS A 92 -9.23 6.13 5.12
CA CYS A 92 -8.25 7.11 4.69
C CYS A 92 -6.87 6.50 4.80
N PHE A 93 -6.25 6.23 3.66
CA PHE A 93 -4.85 5.86 3.59
C PHE A 93 -4.02 7.13 3.61
N GLN A 94 -3.07 7.20 4.53
CA GLN A 94 -2.14 8.31 4.67
C GLN A 94 -0.71 7.77 4.69
N CYS A 95 0.18 8.50 4.05
CA CYS A 95 1.61 8.23 4.16
C CYS A 95 2.41 9.53 4.19
N LEU A 96 3.53 9.50 4.89
CA LEU A 96 4.40 10.66 4.98
C LEU A 96 5.04 10.93 3.60
N ASN A 97 4.97 12.17 3.15
CA ASN A 97 5.48 12.62 1.87
C ASN A 97 6.02 14.07 1.97
N PRO A 98 7.08 14.31 2.75
CA PRO A 98 7.59 15.66 2.98
C PRO A 98 8.21 16.29 1.72
N LYS A 99 8.57 15.44 0.75
CA LYS A 99 9.15 15.85 -0.54
C LYS A 99 8.09 16.10 -1.62
N ASN A 100 6.81 15.95 -1.30
CA ASN A 100 5.68 16.17 -2.21
C ASN A 100 5.77 15.38 -3.53
N PHE A 101 6.24 14.13 -3.46
CA PHE A 101 6.22 13.25 -4.63
C PHE A 101 4.79 12.97 -5.10
N GLN A 102 4.61 12.70 -6.39
CA GLN A 102 3.34 12.17 -6.88
C GLN A 102 3.20 10.71 -6.45
N ILE A 103 2.35 10.49 -5.44
CA ILE A 103 2.06 9.16 -4.91
C ILE A 103 0.70 8.71 -5.42
N TYR A 104 0.63 7.44 -5.82
CA TYR A 104 -0.58 6.72 -6.14
C TYR A 104 -0.70 5.52 -5.21
N ILE A 105 -1.91 5.02 -5.04
CA ILE A 105 -2.20 3.82 -4.26
C ILE A 105 -3.03 2.86 -5.10
N ALA A 106 -2.75 1.58 -4.97
CA ALA A 106 -3.56 0.49 -5.50
C ALA A 106 -3.79 -0.55 -4.40
N GLY A 107 -4.87 -1.33 -4.50
CA GLY A 107 -5.17 -2.36 -3.49
C GLY A 107 -6.15 -3.41 -3.97
N SER A 108 -6.38 -4.43 -3.15
CA SER A 108 -7.25 -5.58 -3.44
C SER A 108 -8.72 -5.22 -3.59
N GLN A 109 -9.15 -4.11 -2.99
CA GLN A 109 -10.54 -3.66 -3.01
C GLN A 109 -10.93 -3.06 -4.36
N THR A 110 -12.18 -3.27 -4.79
CA THR A 110 -12.70 -2.76 -6.07
C THR A 110 -12.57 -1.25 -6.19
N SER A 111 -12.83 -0.52 -5.10
CA SER A 111 -12.67 0.94 -5.05
C SER A 111 -11.21 1.40 -5.15
N MET A 112 -10.26 0.50 -4.88
CA MET A 112 -8.82 0.70 -5.01
C MET A 112 -8.25 0.12 -6.32
N GLY A 113 -9.11 -0.39 -7.21
CA GLY A 113 -8.73 -0.83 -8.55
C GLY A 113 -8.16 -2.24 -8.65
N GLN A 114 -8.23 -3.08 -7.61
CA GLN A 114 -7.80 -4.49 -7.62
C GLN A 114 -6.38 -4.70 -8.18
N PHE A 115 -5.45 -3.79 -7.85
CA PHE A 115 -4.09 -3.72 -8.41
C PHE A 115 -3.99 -3.53 -9.93
N GLN A 116 -5.10 -3.40 -10.65
CA GLN A 116 -5.13 -3.11 -12.10
C GLN A 116 -5.09 -1.60 -12.38
N ARG A 117 -5.54 -0.79 -11.42
CA ARG A 117 -5.56 0.67 -11.53
C ARG A 117 -4.93 1.33 -10.31
N ARG A 118 -4.10 2.34 -10.57
CA ARG A 118 -3.52 3.23 -9.55
C ARG A 118 -4.40 4.46 -9.36
N VAL A 119 -4.60 4.87 -8.11
CA VAL A 119 -5.39 6.06 -7.75
C VAL A 119 -4.46 7.10 -7.16
N GLN A 120 -4.43 8.30 -7.75
CA GLN A 120 -3.57 9.38 -7.29
C GLN A 120 -3.99 9.85 -5.89
N MET A 121 -3.01 10.02 -5.00
CA MET A 121 -3.21 10.55 -3.65
C MET A 121 -3.11 12.08 -3.65
N LYS A 122 -3.92 12.72 -2.81
CA LYS A 122 -3.89 14.17 -2.61
C LYS A 122 -2.80 14.53 -1.62
N ILE A 123 -1.99 15.52 -1.94
CA ILE A 123 -0.91 15.99 -1.07
C ILE A 123 -1.44 17.15 -0.23
N LYS A 124 -1.21 17.09 1.08
CA LYS A 124 -1.49 18.19 2.01
C LYS A 124 -0.48 18.16 3.16
N ASP A 125 0.20 19.27 3.40
CA ASP A 125 1.10 19.47 4.55
C ASP A 125 2.15 18.36 4.71
N GLY A 126 2.76 17.93 3.59
CA GLY A 126 3.77 16.85 3.60
C GLY A 126 3.20 15.45 3.84
N ILE A 127 1.89 15.26 3.70
CA ILE A 127 1.19 13.97 3.79
C ILE A 127 0.45 13.71 2.47
N SER A 128 0.67 12.53 1.89
CA SER A 128 -0.17 12.02 0.81
C SER A 128 -1.33 11.26 1.40
N GLN A 129 -2.55 11.55 0.95
CA GLN A 129 -3.75 10.89 1.46
C GLN A 129 -4.77 10.56 0.38
N GLN A 130 -5.47 9.45 0.54
CA GLN A 130 -6.64 9.13 -0.27
C GLN A 130 -7.70 8.38 0.53
N LYS A 131 -8.97 8.71 0.27
CA LYS A 131 -10.12 8.08 0.91
C LYS A 131 -10.81 7.11 -0.04
N PHE A 132 -11.16 5.94 0.47
CA PHE A 132 -11.94 4.93 -0.23
C PHE A 132 -13.17 4.55 0.59
N LEU A 133 -14.25 4.21 -0.10
CA LEU A 133 -15.36 3.48 0.48
C LEU A 133 -15.08 1.99 0.25
N ILE A 134 -14.89 1.24 1.32
CA ILE A 134 -14.44 -0.15 1.28
C ILE A 134 -15.50 -1.04 1.92
N ASN A 135 -15.84 -2.14 1.25
CA ASN A 135 -16.67 -3.19 1.85
C ASN A 135 -15.86 -3.89 2.95
N VAL A 136 -16.40 -3.93 4.16
CA VAL A 136 -15.74 -4.52 5.35
C VAL A 136 -16.14 -5.97 5.64
N ASP A 137 -16.87 -6.62 4.72
CA ASP A 137 -17.08 -8.07 4.76
C ASP A 137 -15.76 -8.82 4.60
N ASP A 138 -14.83 -8.27 3.79
CA ASP A 138 -13.43 -8.68 3.79
C ASP A 138 -12.63 -7.73 4.69
N SER A 139 -12.21 -8.23 5.85
CA SER A 139 -11.46 -7.41 6.80
C SER A 139 -10.00 -7.23 6.41
N GLN A 140 -9.46 -8.04 5.49
CA GLN A 140 -8.06 -8.01 5.08
C GLN A 140 -7.90 -7.22 3.79
N ILE A 141 -7.38 -6.00 3.89
CA ILE A 141 -7.05 -5.21 2.71
C ILE A 141 -5.58 -5.39 2.39
N GLN A 142 -5.28 -5.68 1.12
CA GLN A 142 -3.93 -5.59 0.59
C GLN A 142 -3.79 -4.28 -0.17
N TYR A 143 -2.70 -3.54 0.02
CA TYR A 143 -2.47 -2.29 -0.69
C TYR A 143 -0.98 -2.00 -0.93
N GLN A 144 -0.71 -1.15 -1.90
CA GLN A 144 0.63 -0.78 -2.32
C GLN A 144 0.66 0.70 -2.74
N TYR A 145 1.73 1.40 -2.38
CA TYR A 145 1.98 2.76 -2.84
C TYR A 145 2.88 2.74 -4.06
N HIS A 146 2.63 3.65 -5.00
CA HIS A 146 3.45 3.86 -6.18
C HIS A 146 3.89 5.32 -6.22
N ILE A 147 5.17 5.56 -6.47
CA ILE A 147 5.70 6.91 -6.59
C ILE A 147 6.13 7.11 -8.04
N VAL A 148 5.59 8.14 -8.68
CA VAL A 148 5.93 8.47 -10.06
C VAL A 148 6.76 9.75 -10.06
N ASP A 149 8.04 9.59 -10.35
CA ASP A 149 8.98 10.67 -10.66
C ASP A 149 9.73 10.30 -11.97
N LYS A 150 10.99 10.69 -12.16
CA LYS A 150 11.85 10.24 -13.27
C LYS A 150 11.99 8.71 -13.38
N CYS A 151 11.70 8.00 -12.28
CA CYS A 151 11.58 6.55 -12.20
C CYS A 151 10.28 6.20 -11.47
N GLU A 152 9.64 5.10 -11.87
CA GLU A 152 8.49 4.56 -11.16
C GLU A 152 8.93 3.64 -10.03
N PHE A 153 8.37 3.86 -8.85
CA PHE A 153 8.58 3.10 -7.63
C PHE A 153 7.29 2.41 -7.24
N SER A 154 7.38 1.23 -6.63
CA SER A 154 6.27 0.61 -5.90
C SER A 154 6.75 0.06 -4.56
N SER A 155 5.99 0.26 -3.48
CA SER A 155 6.30 -0.28 -2.14
C SER A 155 6.11 -1.80 -2.12
N PRO A 156 6.44 -2.52 -1.04
CA PRO A 156 5.88 -3.85 -0.81
C PRO A 156 4.35 -3.81 -0.76
N ILE A 157 3.73 -4.99 -0.90
CA ILE A 157 2.30 -5.15 -0.62
C ILE A 157 2.12 -5.19 0.90
N TYR A 158 1.37 -4.24 1.41
CA TYR A 158 0.97 -4.15 2.80
C TYR A 158 -0.34 -4.89 3.00
N ASN A 159 -0.50 -5.50 4.18
CA ASN A 159 -1.74 -6.12 4.62
C ASN A 159 -2.24 -5.37 5.85
N VAL A 160 -3.54 -5.09 5.90
CA VAL A 160 -4.17 -4.42 7.04
C VAL A 160 -5.49 -5.08 7.36
N ASP A 161 -5.66 -5.43 8.64
CA ASP A 161 -6.94 -5.87 9.17
C ASP A 161 -7.74 -4.65 9.65
N ILE A 162 -8.83 -4.34 8.95
CA ILE A 162 -9.70 -3.19 9.25
C ILE A 162 -10.27 -3.29 10.67
N ASN A 163 -10.54 -4.50 11.16
CA ASN A 163 -11.14 -4.72 12.47
C ASN A 163 -10.20 -4.36 13.62
N SER A 164 -8.89 -4.39 13.38
CA SER A 164 -7.86 -4.00 14.36
C SER A 164 -7.69 -2.48 14.49
N GLN A 165 -8.22 -1.70 13.53
CA GLN A 165 -8.01 -0.26 13.47
C GLN A 165 -9.13 0.51 14.18
N GLN A 166 -8.73 1.39 15.09
CA GLN A 166 -9.66 2.25 15.85
C GLN A 166 -9.33 3.74 15.73
N GLN A 167 -8.28 4.10 14.99
CA GLN A 167 -7.92 5.49 14.77
C GLN A 167 -8.75 6.08 13.62
N TYR A 168 -9.19 7.32 13.79
CA TYR A 168 -9.98 8.04 12.80
C TYR A 168 -9.29 9.33 12.39
N TYR A 169 -9.26 9.60 11.10
CA TYR A 169 -8.98 10.90 10.55
C TYR A 169 -10.27 11.53 10.06
N LYS A 170 -10.82 12.45 10.86
CA LYS A 170 -12.17 13.00 10.68
C LYS A 170 -13.23 11.90 10.74
N ASP A 171 -13.86 11.59 9.62
CA ASP A 171 -14.95 10.64 9.45
C ASP A 171 -14.52 9.29 8.85
N ALA A 172 -13.22 9.05 8.70
CA ALA A 172 -12.69 7.86 8.05
C ALA A 172 -11.71 7.13 8.97
N LEU A 173 -11.74 5.80 8.95
CA LEU A 173 -10.74 4.96 9.58
C LEU A 173 -9.37 5.29 8.99
N LEU A 174 -8.39 5.56 9.83
CA LEU A 174 -7.06 5.96 9.42
C LEU A 174 -6.16 4.75 9.29
N ILE A 175 -5.52 4.62 8.12
CA ILE A 175 -4.41 3.70 7.90
C ILE A 175 -3.21 4.57 7.56
N PHE A 176 -2.33 4.75 8.54
CA PHE A 176 -1.13 5.56 8.38
C PHE A 176 0.10 4.66 8.14
N SER A 177 0.93 5.06 7.18
CA SER A 177 2.21 4.41 6.89
C SER A 177 3.33 5.45 6.95
N ASP A 178 4.22 5.28 7.92
CA ASP A 178 5.49 6.01 8.00
C ASP A 178 6.60 5.33 7.20
N GLU A 179 6.46 4.06 6.81
CA GLU A 179 7.52 3.29 6.14
C GLU A 179 8.02 3.91 4.83
N LEU A 180 7.25 4.80 4.20
CA LEU A 180 7.75 5.61 3.09
C LEU A 180 8.85 6.61 3.50
N THR A 181 9.11 6.87 4.79
CA THR A 181 10.29 7.61 5.21
C THR A 181 11.57 6.79 5.14
N ASN A 182 11.46 5.45 5.21
CA ASN A 182 12.56 4.52 5.09
C ASN A 182 12.96 4.23 3.63
N LEU A 183 12.37 4.97 2.66
CA LEU A 183 12.64 4.94 1.22
C LEU A 183 14.11 5.14 0.80
N LYS A 184 15.05 5.30 1.74
CA LYS A 184 16.49 5.16 1.45
C LYS A 184 16.85 3.74 0.99
N GLN A 185 16.10 2.71 1.38
CA GLN A 185 16.50 1.33 1.16
C GLN A 185 15.44 0.53 0.39
N MET A 186 15.64 0.39 -0.92
CA MET A 186 14.76 -0.39 -1.80
C MET A 186 15.47 -1.55 -2.47
N VAL A 187 14.85 -2.72 -2.46
CA VAL A 187 15.27 -3.90 -3.21
C VAL A 187 14.08 -4.38 -4.05
N PHE A 188 14.26 -4.47 -5.36
CA PHE A 188 13.30 -4.96 -6.34
C PHE A 188 13.76 -6.31 -6.87
N GLN A 189 12.90 -7.33 -6.91
CA GLN A 189 13.23 -8.60 -7.55
C GLN A 189 12.86 -8.57 -9.03
N LEU A 190 13.84 -8.73 -9.93
CA LEU A 190 13.64 -8.75 -11.38
C LEU A 190 13.33 -10.17 -11.89
N ASN A 191 13.95 -11.18 -11.27
CA ASN A 191 13.63 -12.60 -11.46
C ASN A 191 14.20 -13.45 -10.30
N LYS A 192 14.21 -14.77 -10.47
CA LYS A 192 14.76 -15.72 -9.49
C LYS A 192 16.27 -15.55 -9.20
N ASN A 193 17.01 -14.88 -10.07
CA ASN A 193 18.47 -14.75 -10.01
C ASN A 193 18.95 -13.31 -9.76
N ILE A 194 18.07 -12.30 -9.86
CA ILE A 194 18.48 -10.90 -9.80
C ILE A 194 17.49 -10.06 -9.01
N CYS A 195 18.03 -9.32 -8.05
CA CYS A 195 17.41 -8.18 -7.40
C CYS A 195 18.17 -6.89 -7.76
N TYR A 196 17.50 -5.75 -7.74
CA TYR A 196 18.07 -4.43 -8.02
C TYR A 196 17.70 -3.44 -6.91
N GLY A 197 18.58 -2.52 -6.55
CA GLY A 197 18.27 -1.54 -5.52
C GLY A 197 19.30 -0.44 -5.31
N TYR A 198 19.23 0.17 -4.13
CA TYR A 198 20.13 1.22 -3.66
C TYR A 198 21.57 0.72 -3.46
N VAL A 199 22.54 1.63 -3.55
CA VAL A 199 23.95 1.33 -3.22
C VAL A 199 24.09 1.27 -1.70
N PRO A 200 24.50 0.13 -1.10
CA PRO A 200 24.64 0.01 0.34
C PRO A 200 25.88 0.78 0.82
N ASN A 201 25.68 1.73 1.73
CA ASN A 201 26.73 2.65 2.21
C ASN A 201 27.05 2.43 3.70
N GLU A 202 26.08 1.98 4.49
CA GLU A 202 26.21 1.79 5.94
C GLU A 202 26.18 0.30 6.32
N GLN A 203 26.76 -0.06 7.46
CA GLN A 203 26.80 -1.46 7.94
C GLN A 203 25.38 -2.07 8.07
N ASN A 204 24.39 -1.26 8.43
CA ASN A 204 22.99 -1.68 8.54
C ASN A 204 22.41 -2.12 7.18
N ASP A 205 22.79 -1.46 6.09
CA ASP A 205 22.33 -1.80 4.73
C ASP A 205 22.73 -3.23 4.35
N TYR A 206 23.99 -3.58 4.62
CA TYR A 206 24.52 -4.93 4.37
C TYR A 206 23.84 -5.98 5.25
N GLN A 207 23.45 -5.64 6.49
CA GLN A 207 22.69 -6.56 7.36
C GLN A 207 21.28 -6.82 6.82
N VAL A 208 20.60 -5.79 6.28
CA VAL A 208 19.28 -5.93 5.65
C VAL A 208 19.36 -6.82 4.42
N LEU A 209 20.33 -6.59 3.53
CA LEU A 209 20.55 -7.43 2.35
C LEU A 209 20.88 -8.88 2.72
N LYS A 210 21.69 -9.09 3.75
CA LYS A 210 22.02 -10.44 4.27
C LYS A 210 20.79 -11.17 4.80
N LYS A 211 19.91 -10.50 5.55
CA LYS A 211 18.63 -11.08 6.03
C LYS A 211 17.72 -11.48 4.87
N ALA A 212 17.77 -10.75 3.76
CA ALA A 212 17.06 -11.06 2.52
C ALA A 212 17.78 -12.11 1.64
N ASN A 213 18.83 -12.76 2.14
CA ASN A 213 19.66 -13.73 1.42
C ASN A 213 20.37 -13.16 0.16
N LEU A 214 20.56 -11.85 0.10
CA LEU A 214 21.27 -11.17 -0.99
C LEU A 214 22.74 -11.00 -0.63
N ARG A 215 23.50 -12.08 -0.81
CA ARG A 215 24.91 -12.13 -0.38
C ARG A 215 25.91 -11.54 -1.37
N THR A 216 25.48 -11.36 -2.62
CA THR A 216 26.33 -10.90 -3.72
C THR A 216 25.83 -9.56 -4.22
N VAL A 217 26.55 -8.48 -3.90
CA VAL A 217 26.30 -7.11 -4.35
C VAL A 217 27.18 -6.79 -5.55
N ILE A 218 26.57 -6.31 -6.62
CA ILE A 218 27.24 -5.79 -7.82
C ILE A 218 26.89 -4.31 -7.95
N GLU A 219 27.86 -3.45 -7.69
CA GLU A 219 27.73 -2.02 -7.88
C GLU A 219 28.31 -1.62 -9.25
N PHE A 220 27.48 -1.05 -10.10
CA PHE A 220 27.95 -0.47 -11.36
C PHE A 220 28.35 0.99 -11.17
N CYS A 221 29.58 1.33 -11.54
CA CYS A 221 30.11 2.69 -11.51
C CYS A 221 30.64 3.14 -12.88
N ASN A 222 30.98 4.42 -13.02
CA ASN A 222 31.46 5.00 -14.28
C ASN A 222 32.50 6.09 -14.00
N MET A 223 33.64 5.70 -13.43
CA MET A 223 34.72 6.62 -13.05
C MET A 223 35.95 6.35 -13.91
N LYS A 224 36.59 7.39 -14.46
CA LYS A 224 37.76 7.25 -15.36
C LYS A 224 38.95 6.54 -14.71
N GLU A 225 39.08 6.68 -13.40
CA GLU A 225 40.28 6.34 -12.64
C GLU A 225 40.17 5.03 -11.85
N GLN A 226 39.00 4.38 -11.85
CA GLN A 226 38.82 3.07 -11.19
C GLN A 226 39.17 1.91 -12.10
N SER A 227 39.66 0.82 -11.52
CA SER A 227 39.92 -0.43 -12.25
C SER A 227 38.61 -1.05 -12.76
N LEU A 228 38.70 -1.95 -13.74
CA LEU A 228 37.53 -2.62 -14.35
C LEU A 228 36.68 -3.38 -13.33
N LEU A 229 37.33 -4.01 -12.34
CA LEU A 229 36.67 -4.77 -11.28
C LEU A 229 37.41 -4.55 -9.95
N GLU A 230 36.70 -4.01 -8.97
CA GLU A 230 37.20 -3.78 -7.60
C GLU A 230 36.37 -4.58 -6.59
N GLN A 231 37.01 -5.25 -5.63
CA GLN A 231 36.33 -5.99 -4.56
C GLN A 231 36.48 -5.23 -3.24
N LYS A 232 35.39 -4.65 -2.70
CA LYS A 232 35.49 -3.73 -1.54
C LYS A 232 35.33 -4.37 -0.16
N THR A 233 34.87 -5.62 -0.04
CA THR A 233 34.72 -6.26 1.28
C THR A 233 34.79 -7.78 1.20
N LYS A 234 35.60 -8.37 2.08
CA LYS A 234 35.52 -9.76 2.55
C LYS A 234 35.14 -9.71 4.04
N SER A 235 33.86 -9.48 4.36
CA SER A 235 33.33 -10.19 5.52
C SER A 235 33.04 -11.61 5.01
N GLU A 236 33.26 -12.65 5.81
CA GLU A 236 33.26 -14.05 5.35
C GLU A 236 31.97 -14.50 4.64
N GLU A 237 30.90 -13.69 4.66
CA GLU A 237 29.57 -14.05 4.17
C GLU A 237 28.94 -13.08 3.14
N MET A 238 29.60 -11.97 2.78
CA MET A 238 29.09 -11.00 1.78
C MET A 238 30.15 -10.65 0.74
N ILE A 239 29.77 -10.70 -0.54
CA ILE A 239 30.63 -10.35 -1.67
C ILE A 239 30.13 -9.03 -2.26
N HIS A 240 30.97 -8.00 -2.27
CA HIS A 240 30.67 -6.72 -2.93
C HIS A 240 31.68 -6.47 -4.06
N LEU A 241 31.20 -6.56 -5.30
CA LEU A 241 31.94 -6.31 -6.53
C LEU A 241 31.55 -4.96 -7.12
N ILE A 242 32.53 -4.14 -7.47
CA ILE A 242 32.36 -2.87 -8.17
C ILE A 242 32.82 -3.06 -9.61
N ILE A 243 31.91 -2.83 -10.57
CA ILE A 243 32.16 -2.97 -11.99
C ILE A 243 32.18 -1.58 -12.63
N ASN A 244 33.33 -1.19 -13.16
CA ASN A 244 33.49 0.09 -13.83
C ASN A 244 33.10 0.01 -15.31
N LEU A 245 31.96 0.60 -15.65
CA LEU A 245 31.42 0.62 -17.00
C LEU A 245 32.07 1.68 -17.91
N TYR A 246 33.00 2.48 -17.40
CA TYR A 246 33.66 3.55 -18.16
C TYR A 246 34.35 3.04 -19.43
N HIS A 247 34.92 1.83 -19.38
CA HIS A 247 35.66 1.22 -20.49
C HIS A 247 34.77 0.55 -21.55
N PHE A 248 33.46 0.42 -21.30
CA PHE A 248 32.54 -0.30 -22.19
C PHE A 248 31.95 0.59 -23.32
N LYS A 249 32.45 1.83 -23.53
CA LYS A 249 31.87 2.86 -24.42
C LYS A 249 31.77 2.54 -25.93
N GLN A 250 31.95 1.29 -26.35
CA GLN A 250 31.91 0.86 -27.76
C GLN A 250 30.52 0.35 -28.18
N GLU A 251 30.31 0.19 -29.48
CA GLU A 251 29.04 -0.26 -30.10
C GLU A 251 28.52 -1.61 -29.56
N SER A 252 29.38 -2.42 -28.92
CA SER A 252 29.06 -3.72 -28.33
C SER A 252 28.76 -3.70 -26.82
N PHE A 253 28.60 -2.53 -26.19
CA PHE A 253 28.36 -2.36 -24.74
C PHE A 253 27.34 -3.36 -24.17
N ALA A 254 26.17 -3.45 -24.80
CA ALA A 254 25.06 -4.27 -24.30
C ALA A 254 25.42 -5.76 -24.32
N GLN A 255 26.12 -6.22 -25.36
CA GLN A 255 26.51 -7.61 -25.52
C GLN A 255 27.61 -8.02 -24.53
N SER A 256 28.59 -7.16 -24.28
CA SER A 256 29.62 -7.43 -23.26
C SER A 256 29.03 -7.42 -21.84
N LEU A 257 28.08 -6.52 -21.56
CA LEU A 257 27.37 -6.48 -20.29
C LEU A 257 26.49 -7.73 -20.10
N LEU A 258 25.81 -8.18 -21.15
CA LEU A 258 25.03 -9.41 -21.20
C LEU A 258 25.86 -10.63 -20.79
N GLN A 259 27.01 -10.82 -21.43
CA GLN A 259 27.94 -11.93 -21.17
C GLN A 259 28.44 -11.90 -19.73
N LEU A 260 28.81 -10.71 -19.23
CA LEU A 260 29.26 -10.54 -17.86
C LEU A 260 28.19 -10.93 -16.85
N ILE A 261 26.94 -10.47 -17.05
CA ILE A 261 25.81 -10.83 -16.18
C ILE A 261 25.56 -12.33 -16.18
N GLN A 262 25.63 -13.00 -17.34
CA GLN A 262 25.45 -14.46 -17.43
C GLN A 262 26.50 -15.22 -16.62
N VAL A 263 27.78 -14.83 -16.73
CA VAL A 263 28.86 -15.44 -15.95
C VAL A 263 28.65 -15.23 -14.45
N LEU A 264 28.20 -14.04 -14.05
CA LEU A 264 27.92 -13.73 -12.64
C LEU A 264 26.73 -14.53 -12.11
N ILE A 265 25.66 -14.72 -12.89
CA ILE A 265 24.52 -15.56 -12.51
C ILE A 265 24.96 -17.02 -12.34
N GLN A 266 25.75 -17.56 -13.27
CA GLN A 266 26.28 -18.92 -13.18
C GLN A 266 27.13 -19.12 -11.92
N LYS A 267 27.91 -18.11 -11.54
CA LYS A 267 28.82 -18.20 -10.40
C LYS A 267 28.12 -18.01 -9.05
N TYR A 268 27.16 -17.08 -8.95
CA TYR A 268 26.63 -16.62 -7.66
C TYR A 268 25.15 -16.89 -7.43
N GLN A 269 24.42 -17.38 -8.44
CA GLN A 269 23.01 -17.76 -8.44
C GLN A 269 21.99 -16.63 -8.15
N LEU A 270 22.22 -15.79 -7.15
CA LEU A 270 21.37 -14.64 -6.80
C LEU A 270 22.23 -13.38 -6.63
N LEU A 271 21.95 -12.39 -7.49
CA LEU A 271 22.69 -11.14 -7.58
C LEU A 271 21.85 -9.98 -7.08
N TYR A 272 22.42 -9.10 -6.27
CA TYR A 272 21.85 -7.79 -5.95
C TYR A 272 22.63 -6.72 -6.72
N ILE A 273 21.97 -6.04 -7.64
CA ILE A 273 22.58 -5.05 -8.51
C ILE A 273 22.22 -3.65 -8.01
N CYS A 274 23.20 -2.77 -7.91
CA CYS A 274 22.99 -1.37 -7.55
C CYS A 274 23.83 -0.46 -8.44
N ASN A 275 23.45 0.82 -8.53
CA ASN A 275 24.07 1.76 -9.46
C ASN A 275 23.94 3.20 -8.98
N ASN A 276 24.98 4.00 -9.21
CA ASN A 276 25.00 5.45 -8.94
C ASN A 276 24.51 6.32 -10.13
N SER A 277 24.12 5.72 -11.27
CA SER A 277 23.75 6.43 -12.51
C SER A 277 22.56 5.82 -13.27
N LEU A 278 21.46 6.57 -13.34
CA LEU A 278 20.20 6.19 -14.01
C LEU A 278 20.35 5.84 -15.51
N THR A 279 21.29 6.46 -16.22
CA THR A 279 21.55 6.20 -17.65
C THR A 279 22.06 4.78 -17.91
N HIS A 280 22.78 4.18 -16.97
CA HIS A 280 23.29 2.82 -17.10
C HIS A 280 22.29 1.78 -16.61
N LEU A 281 21.39 2.14 -15.69
CA LEU A 281 20.26 1.27 -15.31
C LEU A 281 19.41 0.89 -16.52
N ARG A 282 19.09 1.85 -17.39
CA ARG A 282 18.33 1.58 -18.62
C ARG A 282 19.07 0.64 -19.58
N LYS A 283 20.39 0.79 -19.69
CA LYS A 283 21.21 -0.09 -20.54
C LYS A 283 21.33 -1.49 -19.95
N TYR A 284 21.45 -1.59 -18.63
CA TYR A 284 21.40 -2.85 -17.89
C TYR A 284 20.04 -3.55 -18.08
N LEU A 285 18.93 -2.83 -17.89
CA LEU A 285 17.58 -3.37 -18.08
C LEU A 285 17.36 -3.81 -19.53
N SER A 286 17.86 -3.04 -20.51
CA SER A 286 17.82 -3.43 -21.93
C SER A 286 18.62 -4.70 -22.23
N ALA A 287 19.84 -4.84 -21.68
CA ALA A 287 20.61 -6.09 -21.79
C ALA A 287 19.89 -7.25 -21.08
N TYR A 288 19.30 -7.00 -19.92
CA TYR A 288 18.52 -7.99 -19.17
C TYR A 288 17.26 -8.46 -19.91
N GLU A 289 16.52 -7.55 -20.54
CA GLU A 289 15.38 -7.90 -21.39
C GLU A 289 15.82 -8.85 -22.52
N GLN A 290 16.96 -8.59 -23.15
CA GLN A 290 17.54 -9.49 -24.17
C GLN A 290 17.89 -10.88 -23.60
N LEU A 291 18.32 -10.99 -22.34
CA LEU A 291 18.48 -12.30 -21.67
C LEU A 291 17.16 -13.04 -21.54
N SER A 292 16.11 -12.33 -21.12
CA SER A 292 14.80 -12.93 -20.85
C SER A 292 14.11 -13.46 -22.12
N PHE A 293 14.25 -12.76 -23.25
CA PHE A 293 13.71 -13.20 -24.54
C PHE A 293 14.46 -14.41 -25.14
N ASN A 294 15.76 -14.55 -24.86
CA ASN A 294 16.55 -15.68 -25.35
C ASN A 294 16.29 -17.01 -24.61
N HIS A 295 15.59 -16.98 -23.47
CA HIS A 295 15.18 -18.19 -22.74
C HIS A 295 13.77 -18.69 -23.09
N GLN A 296 13.05 -18.01 -23.97
CA GLN A 296 11.72 -18.42 -24.47
C GLN A 296 11.75 -19.04 -25.88
N LYS A 297 12.93 -19.38 -26.40
CA LYS A 297 13.11 -20.16 -27.63
C LYS A 297 13.72 -21.52 -27.35
#